data_AF-A0A954T0D0-F1
#
_entry.id   AF-A0A954T0D0-F1
#
_cell.length_a   1.000
_cell.length_b   1.000
_cell.length_c   1.000
_cell.angle_alpha   90.00
_cell.angle_beta   90.00
_cell.angle_gamma   90.00
#
_symmetry.space_group_name_H-M   'P 1'
#
loop_
_entity.id
_entity.type
_entity.pdbx_description
1 polymer ?
#
loop_
_entity_poly.entity_id
_entity_poly.type
_entity_poly.pdbx_seq_one_letter_code
_entity_poly.pdbx_strand_id
1 'polypeptide(L)'
;QFDLVFNQKVLSEGAASLWRSLRDEHSRVTDLGFYCTDATVSQDDIQKTTRNVLDGYLRSRTLFRGFRIHESGMDEFEAVVARAHQQKIKLTVVFQPVHALMLEAIHAAGLWETFEQWQSDIITTVEQTSDGTVSVWSFLDYHPYTTQPMLTTESESTSQEECLFVEPSHCKPRLGTFVLQRLFDDDHAQRDFGRRVQSTNISRHFAMVRENRRIWQSLHAKESNALKKIAIAAGHDPLLSANDVTATAVNAGRVVR
;
A
#
# COMPACT_ATOMS: atom_id res chain seq x y z
N GLN A 1 15.32 -4.23 8.71
CA GLN A 1 14.52 -4.94 7.70
C GLN A 1 13.14 -4.32 7.76
N PHE A 2 12.55 -3.93 6.63
CA PHE A 2 11.25 -3.27 6.65
C PHE A 2 10.19 -4.37 6.63
N ASP A 3 9.55 -4.61 7.76
CA ASP A 3 8.41 -5.52 7.82
C ASP A 3 7.19 -4.76 7.30
N LEU A 4 6.65 -5.20 6.16
CA LEU A 4 5.32 -4.75 5.68
C LEU A 4 4.19 -5.27 6.58
N VAL A 5 4.53 -6.00 7.64
CA VAL A 5 3.61 -6.61 8.58
C VAL A 5 3.62 -5.81 9.88
N PHE A 6 2.42 -5.45 10.31
CA PHE A 6 2.15 -4.77 11.56
C PHE A 6 2.67 -5.59 12.75
N ASN A 7 3.57 -5.01 13.54
CA ASN A 7 4.18 -5.68 14.70
C ASN A 7 3.98 -4.91 16.01
N GLN A 8 4.35 -5.55 17.14
CA GLN A 8 4.22 -4.98 18.47
C GLN A 8 5.01 -3.66 18.65
N LYS A 9 6.14 -3.52 17.95
CA LYS A 9 6.92 -2.28 17.95
C LYS A 9 6.14 -1.13 17.32
N VAL A 10 5.54 -1.34 16.15
CA VAL A 10 4.68 -0.36 15.47
C VAL A 10 3.48 0.02 16.34
N LEU A 11 2.85 -0.95 17.01
CA LEU A 11 1.78 -0.68 18.00
C LEU A 11 2.25 0.22 19.15
N SER A 12 3.42 -0.07 19.71
CA SER A 12 3.98 0.69 20.84
C SER A 12 4.32 2.12 20.44
N GLU A 13 4.90 2.30 19.25
CA GLU A 13 5.21 3.61 18.68
C GLU A 13 3.93 4.41 18.38
N GLY A 14 2.90 3.75 17.83
CA GLY A 14 1.58 4.34 17.59
C GLY A 14 0.90 4.79 18.89
N ALA A 15 0.88 3.93 19.91
CA ALA A 15 0.35 4.27 21.24
C ALA A 15 1.12 5.44 21.87
N ALA A 16 2.44 5.44 21.80
CA ALA A 16 3.27 6.54 22.30
C ALA A 16 3.01 7.85 21.54
N SER A 17 2.68 7.79 20.24
CA SER A 17 2.26 8.96 19.47
C SER A 17 0.92 9.51 19.96
N LEU A 18 -0.08 8.65 20.14
CA LEU A 18 -1.39 9.03 20.67
C LEU A 18 -1.29 9.62 22.08
N TRP A 19 -0.51 9.01 22.97
CA TRP A 19 -0.30 9.52 24.32
C TRP A 19 0.37 10.90 24.35
N ARG A 20 1.26 11.19 23.39
CA ARG A 20 1.86 12.52 23.25
C ARG A 20 0.83 13.54 22.78
N SER A 21 0.01 13.19 21.78
CA SER A 21 -1.09 14.05 21.32
C SER A 21 -2.10 14.37 22.43
N LEU A 22 -2.43 13.41 23.30
CA LEU A 22 -3.35 13.63 24.41
C LEU A 22 -2.83 14.57 25.52
N ARG A 23 -1.53 14.86 25.56
CA ARG A 23 -0.91 15.69 26.62
C ARG A 23 -0.62 17.14 26.21
N ASP A 24 -0.98 17.53 24.98
CA ASP A 24 -0.81 18.90 24.46
C ASP A 24 0.64 19.45 24.60
N GLU A 25 1.61 18.54 24.70
CA GLU A 25 3.04 18.88 24.84
C GLU A 25 3.56 19.37 23.50
N HIS A 26 3.81 20.69 23.34
CA HIS A 26 4.39 21.37 22.16
C HIS A 26 4.79 20.43 21.02
N SER A 27 3.79 20.10 20.24
CA SER A 27 3.81 18.86 19.49
C SER A 27 4.08 19.18 18.03
N ARG A 28 5.08 18.52 17.43
CA ARG A 28 5.20 18.40 15.97
C ARG A 28 4.01 17.63 15.38
N VAL A 29 2.89 17.49 16.08
CA VAL A 29 1.75 16.62 15.81
C VAL A 29 0.45 17.34 16.24
N THR A 30 -0.57 17.41 15.38
CA THR A 30 -1.88 18.02 15.65
C THR A 30 -2.67 17.26 16.72
N ASP A 31 -3.78 17.84 17.20
CA ASP A 31 -4.74 17.21 18.13
C ASP A 31 -5.31 15.87 17.63
N LEU A 32 -5.20 15.63 16.32
CA LEU A 32 -5.62 14.39 15.65
C LEU A 32 -4.48 13.35 15.54
N GLY A 33 -3.28 13.64 16.05
CA GLY A 33 -2.15 12.71 15.98
C GLY A 33 -1.34 12.76 14.69
N PHE A 34 -1.51 13.78 13.83
CA PHE A 34 -0.76 13.94 12.57
C PHE A 34 0.42 14.88 12.68
N TYR A 35 1.56 14.59 12.05
CA TYR A 35 2.68 15.53 12.04
C TYR A 35 2.28 16.92 11.50
N CYS A 36 2.61 17.98 12.25
CA CYS A 36 2.49 19.37 11.86
C CYS A 36 3.68 19.71 10.95
N THR A 37 3.51 19.53 9.64
CA THR A 37 4.47 20.00 8.65
C THR A 37 3.90 21.26 8.01
N ASP A 38 4.36 22.44 8.42
CA ASP A 38 4.01 23.75 7.84
C ASP A 38 4.56 23.96 6.42
N ALA A 39 4.92 22.90 5.70
CA ALA A 39 5.54 23.02 4.39
C ALA A 39 4.48 23.11 3.30
N THR A 40 4.34 24.30 2.70
CA THR A 40 3.86 24.45 1.33
C THR A 40 4.90 23.84 0.40
N VAL A 41 4.63 22.63 -0.11
CA VAL A 41 5.54 21.87 -0.99
C VAL A 41 5.12 22.14 -2.43
N SER A 42 5.97 22.72 -3.31
CA SER A 42 5.60 23.05 -4.71
C SER A 42 5.25 21.80 -5.57
N GLN A 43 4.58 21.96 -6.72
CA GLN A 43 4.30 20.81 -7.62
C GLN A 43 5.59 20.16 -8.13
N ASP A 44 6.63 20.95 -8.40
CA ASP A 44 7.96 20.45 -8.72
C ASP A 44 8.56 19.64 -7.56
N ASP A 45 8.28 20.04 -6.32
CA ASP A 45 8.69 19.27 -5.14
C ASP A 45 7.90 17.96 -5.00
N ILE A 46 6.61 17.91 -5.36
CA ILE A 46 5.82 16.67 -5.39
C ILE A 46 6.39 15.70 -6.43
N GLN A 47 6.64 16.15 -7.66
CA GLN A 47 7.19 15.28 -8.70
C GLN A 47 8.57 14.76 -8.35
N LYS A 48 9.45 15.65 -7.86
CA LYS A 48 10.81 15.29 -7.44
C LYS A 48 10.78 14.30 -6.27
N THR A 49 9.95 14.57 -5.26
CA THR A 49 9.79 13.68 -4.10
C THR A 49 9.25 12.32 -4.54
N THR A 50 8.20 12.31 -5.37
CA THR A 50 7.62 11.09 -5.95
C THR A 50 8.67 10.26 -6.67
N ARG A 51 9.47 10.87 -7.57
CA ARG A 51 10.55 10.16 -8.28
C ARG A 51 11.59 9.60 -7.32
N ASN A 52 12.03 10.39 -6.34
CA ASN A 52 13.04 9.97 -5.37
C ASN A 52 12.55 8.80 -4.52
N VAL A 53 11.29 8.83 -4.08
CA VAL A 53 10.73 7.74 -3.30
C VAL A 53 10.61 6.47 -4.16
N LEU A 54 10.03 6.57 -5.36
CA LEU A 54 9.90 5.41 -6.25
C LEU A 54 11.26 4.78 -6.58
N ASP A 55 12.26 5.59 -6.95
CA ASP A 55 13.62 5.11 -7.21
C ASP A 55 14.24 4.46 -5.95
N GLY A 56 14.05 5.08 -4.77
CA GLY A 56 14.51 4.55 -3.49
C GLY A 56 13.93 3.18 -3.16
N TYR A 57 12.61 2.99 -3.31
CA TYR A 57 11.96 1.69 -3.13
C TYR A 57 12.50 0.65 -4.11
N LEU A 58 12.59 1.00 -5.39
CA LEU A 58 13.07 0.11 -6.46
C LEU A 58 14.54 -0.29 -6.29
N ARG A 59 15.39 0.56 -5.72
CA ARG A 59 16.82 0.26 -5.48
C ARG A 59 17.11 -0.37 -4.13
N SER A 60 16.23 -0.20 -3.15
CA SER A 60 16.50 -0.62 -1.78
C SER A 60 16.47 -2.15 -1.64
N ARG A 61 17.56 -2.70 -1.06
CA ARG A 61 17.68 -4.13 -0.70
C ARG A 61 16.82 -4.55 0.49
N THR A 62 16.26 -3.59 1.21
CA THR A 62 15.43 -3.85 2.39
C THR A 62 13.96 -3.56 2.13
N LEU A 63 13.64 -2.95 0.98
CA LEU A 63 12.29 -2.74 0.49
C LEU A 63 12.05 -3.72 -0.67
N PHE A 64 12.13 -3.30 -1.93
CA PHE A 64 11.73 -4.18 -3.04
C PHE A 64 12.80 -5.19 -3.46
N ARG A 65 14.09 -4.82 -3.49
CA ARG A 65 15.13 -5.76 -3.92
C ARG A 65 15.35 -6.82 -2.85
N GLY A 66 15.02 -8.07 -3.16
CA GLY A 66 15.14 -9.16 -2.20
C GLY A 66 14.06 -9.16 -1.13
N PHE A 67 12.94 -8.46 -1.39
CA PHE A 67 11.75 -8.53 -0.55
C PHE A 67 11.35 -9.98 -0.31
N ARG A 68 11.05 -10.31 0.95
CA ARG A 68 10.48 -11.59 1.37
C ARG A 68 9.49 -11.32 2.48
N ILE A 69 8.41 -12.09 2.49
CA ILE A 69 7.51 -12.15 3.65
C ILE A 69 8.29 -12.85 4.77
N HIS A 70 8.42 -12.19 5.91
CA HIS A 70 9.10 -12.75 7.07
C HIS A 70 8.10 -13.47 7.96
N GLU A 71 8.35 -14.75 8.25
CA GLU A 71 7.54 -15.57 9.15
C GLU A 71 7.34 -14.89 10.51
N SER A 72 8.42 -14.32 11.08
CA SER A 72 8.34 -13.60 12.36
C SER A 72 7.37 -12.43 12.35
N GLY A 73 7.22 -11.74 11.22
CA GLY A 73 6.24 -10.66 11.10
C GLY A 73 4.80 -11.19 11.10
N MET A 74 4.56 -12.31 10.43
CA MET A 74 3.26 -12.98 10.43
C MET A 74 2.89 -13.55 11.79
N ASP A 75 3.86 -14.14 12.51
CA ASP A 75 3.67 -14.62 13.88
C ASP A 75 3.29 -13.48 14.84
N GLU A 76 3.97 -12.33 14.72
CA GLU A 76 3.66 -11.13 15.52
C GLU A 76 2.26 -10.58 15.19
N PHE A 77 1.87 -10.58 13.92
CA PHE A 77 0.54 -10.18 13.51
C PHE A 77 -0.54 -11.13 14.06
N GLU A 78 -0.34 -12.44 13.95
CA GLU A 78 -1.24 -13.45 14.53
C GLU A 78 -1.41 -13.22 16.03
N ALA A 79 -0.31 -12.98 16.75
CA ALA A 79 -0.35 -12.70 18.18
C ALA A 79 -1.21 -11.46 18.53
N VAL A 80 -1.14 -10.40 17.71
CA VAL A 80 -1.99 -9.21 17.87
C VAL A 80 -3.46 -9.54 17.64
N VAL A 81 -3.80 -10.27 16.57
CA VAL A 81 -5.17 -10.68 16.26
C VAL A 81 -5.73 -11.57 17.38
N ALA A 82 -4.96 -12.57 17.81
CA ALA A 82 -5.33 -13.48 18.90
C ALA A 82 -5.58 -12.71 20.20
N ARG A 83 -4.72 -11.75 20.53
CA ARG A 83 -4.88 -10.94 21.73
C ARG A 83 -6.12 -10.06 21.68
N ALA A 84 -6.37 -9.40 20.56
CA ALA A 84 -7.57 -8.59 20.36
C ALA A 84 -8.83 -9.45 20.51
N HIS A 85 -8.84 -10.64 19.91
CA HIS A 85 -9.94 -11.59 20.00
C HIS A 85 -10.19 -12.04 21.45
N GLN A 86 -9.16 -12.52 22.16
CA GLN A 86 -9.24 -12.95 23.56
C GLN A 86 -9.75 -11.85 24.49
N GLN A 87 -9.35 -10.60 24.23
CA GLN A 87 -9.75 -9.44 25.03
C GLN A 87 -11.06 -8.81 24.58
N LYS A 88 -11.76 -9.39 23.59
CA LYS A 88 -13.00 -8.86 23.00
C LYS A 88 -12.85 -7.42 22.49
N ILE A 89 -11.67 -7.09 21.97
CA ILE A 89 -11.40 -5.81 21.33
C ILE A 89 -11.90 -5.89 19.89
N LYS A 90 -12.75 -4.94 19.48
CA LYS A 90 -13.17 -4.81 18.08
C LYS A 90 -11.97 -4.34 17.24
N LEU A 91 -11.41 -5.25 16.45
CA LEU A 91 -10.27 -4.98 15.58
C LEU A 91 -10.70 -4.91 14.12
N THR A 92 -10.19 -3.90 13.41
CA THR A 92 -10.28 -3.77 11.96
C THR A 92 -8.88 -3.67 11.37
N VAL A 93 -8.53 -4.61 10.49
CA VAL A 93 -7.27 -4.62 9.74
C VAL A 93 -7.51 -3.91 8.42
N VAL A 94 -6.61 -3.00 8.05
CA VAL A 94 -6.76 -2.15 6.86
C VAL A 94 -5.49 -2.22 6.03
N PHE A 95 -5.61 -2.65 4.77
CA PHE A 95 -4.61 -2.35 3.75
C PHE A 95 -4.83 -0.89 3.32
N GLN A 96 -3.96 -0.02 3.81
CA GLN A 96 -4.07 1.43 3.59
C GLN A 96 -4.01 1.78 2.10
N PRO A 97 -4.67 2.87 1.67
CA PRO A 97 -4.53 3.35 0.31
C PRO A 97 -3.08 3.76 0.06
N VAL A 98 -2.53 3.28 -1.06
CA VAL A 98 -1.30 3.80 -1.64
C VAL A 98 -1.63 4.43 -2.98
N HIS A 99 -0.76 5.31 -3.47
CA HIS A 99 -0.94 5.87 -4.81
C HIS A 99 -0.77 4.77 -5.87
N ALA A 100 -1.47 4.87 -7.00
CA ALA A 100 -1.37 3.94 -8.13
C ALA A 100 0.08 3.73 -8.59
N LEU A 101 0.91 4.77 -8.52
CA LEU A 101 2.34 4.68 -8.84
C LEU A 101 3.11 3.72 -7.93
N MET A 102 2.70 3.55 -6.67
CA MET A 102 3.32 2.58 -5.77
C MET A 102 2.93 1.15 -6.16
N LEU A 103 1.66 0.91 -6.51
CA LEU A 103 1.20 -0.38 -7.04
C LEU A 103 1.93 -0.76 -8.34
N GLU A 104 2.11 0.21 -9.23
CA GLU A 104 2.88 0.00 -10.45
C GLU A 104 4.37 -0.24 -10.18
N ALA A 105 4.95 0.37 -9.13
CA ALA A 105 6.34 0.13 -8.76
C ALA A 105 6.54 -1.29 -8.19
N ILE A 106 5.59 -1.78 -7.38
CA ILE A 106 5.53 -3.18 -6.93
C ILE A 106 5.47 -4.11 -8.15
N HIS A 107 4.61 -3.82 -9.13
CA HIS A 107 4.52 -4.61 -10.35
C HIS A 107 5.82 -4.58 -11.17
N ALA A 108 6.40 -3.39 -11.37
CA ALA A 108 7.63 -3.23 -12.13
C ALA A 108 8.84 -3.92 -11.46
N ALA A 109 8.80 -4.09 -10.13
CA ALA A 109 9.78 -4.85 -9.37
C ALA A 109 9.58 -6.39 -9.43
N GLY A 110 8.54 -6.88 -10.13
CA GLY A 110 8.19 -8.30 -10.19
C GLY A 110 7.59 -8.86 -8.90
N LEU A 111 7.08 -7.99 -8.01
CA LEU A 111 6.59 -8.38 -6.68
C LEU A 111 5.07 -8.55 -6.62
N TRP A 112 4.35 -8.44 -7.74
CA TRP A 112 2.89 -8.43 -7.75
C TRP A 112 2.26 -9.69 -7.16
N GLU A 113 2.76 -10.87 -7.54
CA GLU A 113 2.28 -12.15 -7.00
C GLU A 113 2.57 -12.29 -5.51
N THR A 114 3.77 -11.89 -5.07
CA THR A 114 4.13 -11.87 -3.65
C THR A 114 3.25 -10.91 -2.85
N PHE A 115 2.89 -9.77 -3.45
CA PHE A 115 2.01 -8.77 -2.84
C PHE A 115 0.57 -9.25 -2.70
N GLU A 116 0.04 -9.98 -3.68
CA GLU A 116 -1.26 -10.64 -3.57
C GLU A 116 -1.23 -11.78 -2.55
N GLN A 117 -0.17 -12.61 -2.56
CA GLN A 117 0.00 -13.69 -1.59
C GLN A 117 0.03 -13.15 -0.16
N TRP A 118 0.79 -12.09 0.09
CA TRP A 118 0.84 -11.43 1.40
C TRP A 118 -0.54 -10.98 1.89
N GLN A 119 -1.37 -10.39 1.02
CA GLN A 119 -2.74 -10.01 1.38
C GLN A 119 -3.60 -11.24 1.71
N SER A 120 -3.47 -12.31 0.93
CA SER A 120 -4.15 -13.59 1.19
C SER A 120 -3.73 -14.22 2.52
N ASP A 121 -2.44 -14.16 2.86
CA ASP A 121 -1.90 -14.68 4.13
C ASP A 121 -2.49 -13.91 5.32
N ILE A 122 -2.49 -12.57 5.26
CA ILE A 122 -3.10 -11.72 6.29
C ILE A 122 -4.59 -12.04 6.49
N ILE A 123 -5.35 -12.18 5.41
CA ILE A 123 -6.79 -12.52 5.47
C ILE A 123 -6.97 -13.90 6.11
N THR A 124 -6.17 -14.87 5.70
CA THR A 124 -6.23 -16.25 6.23
C THR A 124 -5.91 -16.29 7.72
N THR A 125 -4.86 -15.60 8.16
CA THR A 125 -4.50 -15.49 9.58
C THR A 125 -5.65 -14.88 10.38
N VAL A 126 -6.29 -13.81 9.89
CA VAL A 126 -7.44 -13.18 10.57
C VAL A 126 -8.62 -14.15 10.70
N GLU A 127 -8.96 -14.87 9.64
CA GLU A 127 -10.09 -15.81 9.63
C GLU A 127 -9.84 -17.06 10.47
N GLN A 128 -8.59 -17.50 10.62
CA GLN A 128 -8.22 -18.65 11.45
C GLN A 128 -8.10 -18.29 12.94
N THR A 129 -7.74 -17.04 13.25
CA THR A 129 -7.41 -16.60 14.61
C THR A 129 -8.60 -15.95 15.34
N SER A 130 -9.63 -15.54 14.58
CA SER A 130 -10.81 -14.87 15.14
C SER A 130 -12.10 -15.50 14.64
N ASP A 131 -13.15 -15.48 15.47
CA ASP A 131 -14.48 -16.01 15.12
C ASP A 131 -15.28 -15.05 14.23
N GLY A 132 -14.62 -14.44 13.23
CA GLY A 132 -15.21 -13.43 12.34
C GLY A 132 -15.44 -12.06 12.98
N THR A 133 -14.94 -11.85 14.20
CA THR A 133 -15.02 -10.58 14.94
C THR A 133 -14.06 -9.51 14.42
N VAL A 134 -13.00 -9.94 13.73
CA VAL A 134 -12.03 -9.05 13.08
C VAL A 134 -12.37 -8.92 11.60
N SER A 135 -12.39 -7.69 11.10
CA SER A 135 -12.67 -7.41 9.70
C SER A 135 -11.42 -6.94 8.96
N VAL A 136 -11.27 -7.34 7.70
CA VAL A 136 -10.19 -6.88 6.83
C VAL A 136 -10.75 -6.02 5.71
N TRP A 137 -10.16 -4.85 5.50
CA TRP A 137 -10.53 -3.90 4.45
C TRP A 137 -9.33 -3.61 3.55
N SER A 138 -9.57 -3.57 2.24
CA SER A 138 -8.58 -3.16 1.26
C SER A 138 -8.97 -1.85 0.61
N PHE A 139 -8.06 -0.87 0.65
CA PHE A 139 -8.11 0.37 -0.12
C PHE A 139 -7.06 0.38 -1.24
N LEU A 140 -6.45 -0.77 -1.54
CA LEU A 140 -5.49 -0.96 -2.61
C LEU A 140 -6.25 -1.11 -3.94
N ASP A 141 -6.42 0.00 -4.66
CA ASP A 141 -7.11 0.03 -5.96
C ASP A 141 -6.65 1.25 -6.79
N TYR A 142 -7.05 1.29 -8.07
CA TYR A 142 -6.86 2.43 -8.97
C TYR A 142 -8.12 3.32 -8.97
N HIS A 143 -8.49 3.79 -7.78
CA HIS A 143 -9.64 4.69 -7.56
C HIS A 143 -9.27 6.14 -7.93
N PRO A 144 -10.21 7.02 -8.32
CA PRO A 144 -9.92 8.45 -8.57
C PRO A 144 -9.17 9.18 -7.44
N TYR A 145 -9.31 8.71 -6.19
CA TYR A 145 -8.56 9.23 -5.03
C TYR A 145 -7.10 8.79 -4.95
N THR A 146 -6.72 7.74 -5.67
CA THR A 146 -5.37 7.14 -5.66
C THR A 146 -4.67 7.22 -7.01
N THR A 147 -5.29 7.86 -8.01
CA THR A 147 -4.76 7.96 -9.38
C THR A 147 -4.52 9.40 -9.83
N GLN A 148 -4.34 10.32 -8.87
CA GLN A 148 -4.12 11.72 -9.16
C GLN A 148 -2.73 11.91 -9.80
N PRO A 149 -2.57 12.79 -10.79
CA PRO A 149 -1.27 12.96 -11.44
C PRO A 149 -0.17 13.38 -10.45
N MET A 150 0.94 12.64 -10.40
CA MET A 150 2.10 12.95 -9.53
C MET A 150 3.44 12.95 -10.25
N LEU A 151 3.52 12.47 -11.50
CA LEU A 151 4.75 12.45 -12.31
C LEU A 151 4.72 13.35 -13.54
N THR A 152 3.61 14.03 -13.79
CA THR A 152 3.40 14.89 -14.96
C THR A 152 2.94 16.29 -14.55
N THR A 153 3.42 17.31 -15.27
CA THR A 153 3.09 18.74 -15.04
C THR A 153 1.82 19.18 -15.77
N GLU A 154 1.22 18.32 -16.59
CA GLU A 154 0.12 18.68 -17.51
C GLU A 154 -1.25 18.77 -16.85
N SER A 155 -1.35 18.51 -15.54
CA SER A 155 -2.57 18.87 -14.82
C SER A 155 -2.53 20.36 -14.51
N GLU A 156 -3.05 21.18 -15.43
CA GLU A 156 -3.38 22.58 -15.16
C GLU A 156 -4.45 22.75 -14.06
N SER A 157 -5.01 21.64 -13.54
CA SER A 157 -6.21 21.64 -12.70
C SER A 157 -6.10 20.86 -11.39
N THR A 158 -4.96 20.25 -11.04
CA THR A 158 -4.80 19.65 -9.70
C THR A 158 -3.99 20.61 -8.83
N SER A 159 -4.70 21.47 -8.12
CA SER A 159 -4.12 22.24 -7.03
C SER A 159 -3.56 21.28 -5.98
N GLN A 160 -2.56 21.69 -5.23
CA GLN A 160 -1.94 20.86 -4.19
C GLN A 160 -2.90 20.45 -3.07
N GLU A 161 -3.91 21.28 -2.85
CA GLU A 161 -5.01 21.05 -1.92
C GLU A 161 -5.89 19.87 -2.36
N GLU A 162 -5.87 19.54 -3.65
CA GLU A 162 -6.59 18.40 -4.21
C GLU A 162 -5.74 17.13 -4.18
N CYS A 163 -4.40 17.20 -4.24
CA CYS A 163 -3.55 16.02 -4.13
C CYS A 163 -3.66 15.37 -2.74
N LEU A 164 -4.06 14.11 -2.70
CA LEU A 164 -4.38 13.34 -1.50
C LEU A 164 -3.18 12.58 -0.91
N PHE A 165 -1.98 12.74 -1.50
CA PHE A 165 -0.75 12.06 -1.10
C PHE A 165 0.36 13.05 -0.79
N VAL A 166 1.16 12.77 0.25
CA VAL A 166 2.42 13.47 0.51
C VAL A 166 3.47 12.99 -0.50
N GLU A 167 3.51 11.67 -0.66
CA GLU A 167 4.27 10.94 -1.67
C GLU A 167 3.56 9.58 -1.92
N PRO A 168 3.94 8.79 -2.93
CA PRO A 168 3.20 7.59 -3.32
C PRO A 168 2.86 6.53 -2.26
N SER A 169 3.63 6.39 -1.16
CA SER A 169 3.31 5.46 -0.06
C SER A 169 2.52 6.06 1.11
N HIS A 170 2.47 7.38 1.27
CA HIS A 170 1.88 8.04 2.44
C HIS A 170 0.78 9.03 2.02
N CYS A 171 -0.45 8.73 2.46
CA CYS A 171 -1.60 9.59 2.24
C CYS A 171 -1.60 10.83 3.14
N LYS A 172 -2.24 11.92 2.66
CA LYS A 172 -2.54 13.10 3.47
C LYS A 172 -3.72 12.83 4.40
N PRO A 173 -3.87 13.59 5.51
CA PRO A 173 -4.98 13.43 6.45
C PRO A 173 -6.37 13.42 5.79
N ARG A 174 -6.58 14.21 4.72
CA ARG A 174 -7.85 14.25 3.98
C ARG A 174 -8.28 12.88 3.43
N LEU A 175 -7.35 12.11 2.86
CA LEU A 175 -7.66 10.75 2.39
C LEU A 175 -7.83 9.77 3.56
N GLY A 176 -7.07 9.97 4.64
CA GLY A 176 -7.29 9.26 5.90
C GLY A 176 -8.72 9.46 6.43
N THR A 177 -9.27 10.67 6.37
CA THR A 177 -10.66 10.94 6.72
C THR A 177 -11.64 10.14 5.87
N PHE A 178 -11.42 10.03 4.56
CA PHE A 178 -12.28 9.22 3.67
C PHE A 178 -12.23 7.72 4.02
N VAL A 179 -11.05 7.21 4.38
CA VAL A 179 -10.89 5.84 4.90
C VAL A 179 -11.72 5.66 6.18
N LEU A 180 -11.61 6.57 7.14
CA LEU A 180 -12.36 6.47 8.40
C LEU A 180 -13.87 6.57 8.18
N GLN A 181 -14.33 7.53 7.36
CA GLN A 181 -15.73 7.65 6.97
C GLN A 181 -16.24 6.35 6.37
N ARG A 182 -15.45 5.72 5.49
CA ARG A 182 -15.80 4.43 4.90
C ARG A 182 -15.92 3.31 5.94
N LEU A 183 -14.98 3.24 6.87
CA LEU A 183 -14.91 2.18 7.88
C LEU A 183 -16.00 2.29 8.96
N PHE A 184 -16.38 3.52 9.31
CA PHE A 184 -17.42 3.80 10.30
C PHE A 184 -18.82 3.99 9.70
N ASP A 185 -18.96 3.79 8.39
CA ASP A 185 -20.21 3.95 7.64
C ASP A 185 -20.86 5.32 7.87
N ASP A 186 -20.02 6.36 7.82
CA ASP A 186 -20.43 7.76 7.91
C ASP A 186 -21.29 8.16 6.69
N ASP A 187 -22.24 9.08 6.86
CA ASP A 187 -23.15 9.52 5.80
C ASP A 187 -22.41 10.12 4.58
N HIS A 188 -21.19 10.60 4.76
CA HIS A 188 -20.34 11.14 3.70
C HIS A 188 -19.45 10.09 3.02
N ALA A 189 -19.55 8.82 3.39
CA ALA A 189 -18.70 7.76 2.87
C ALA A 189 -18.92 7.51 1.37
N GLN A 190 -17.85 7.56 0.60
CA GLN A 190 -17.83 7.04 -0.77
C GLN A 190 -17.84 5.52 -0.73
N ARG A 191 -18.98 4.91 -1.04
CA ARG A 191 -19.21 3.47 -0.82
C ARG A 191 -18.39 2.56 -1.74
N ASP A 192 -17.93 3.09 -2.87
CA ASP A 192 -17.05 2.43 -3.84
C ASP A 192 -15.56 2.55 -3.50
N PHE A 193 -15.18 3.46 -2.59
CA PHE A 193 -13.81 3.58 -2.11
C PHE A 193 -13.55 2.66 -0.91
N GLY A 194 -12.82 1.57 -1.15
CA GLY A 194 -12.48 0.58 -0.13
C GLY A 194 -13.52 -0.54 -0.01
N ARG A 195 -13.03 -1.77 0.16
CA ARG A 195 -13.87 -2.98 0.18
C ARG A 195 -13.48 -3.91 1.31
N ARG A 196 -14.47 -4.55 1.92
CA ARG A 196 -14.23 -5.66 2.84
C ARG A 196 -13.74 -6.87 2.05
N VAL A 197 -12.60 -7.42 2.44
CA VAL A 197 -11.97 -8.57 1.79
C VAL A 197 -11.92 -9.77 2.72
N GLN A 198 -12.12 -10.95 2.15
CA GLN A 198 -12.23 -12.24 2.83
C GLN A 198 -11.74 -13.34 1.89
N SER A 199 -11.39 -14.53 2.40
CA SER A 199 -10.93 -15.65 1.58
C SER A 199 -11.92 -15.99 0.46
N THR A 200 -13.22 -15.85 0.73
CA THR A 200 -14.31 -16.13 -0.23
C THR A 200 -14.43 -15.12 -1.37
N ASN A 201 -13.85 -13.92 -1.25
CA ASN A 201 -13.99 -12.86 -2.26
C ASN A 201 -12.66 -12.30 -2.79
N ILE A 202 -11.52 -12.67 -2.19
CA ILE A 202 -10.22 -12.06 -2.48
C ILE A 202 -9.78 -12.25 -3.94
N SER A 203 -10.02 -13.42 -4.54
CA SER A 203 -9.69 -13.66 -5.95
C SER A 203 -10.47 -12.74 -6.90
N ARG A 204 -11.74 -12.43 -6.57
CA ARG A 204 -12.55 -11.47 -7.34
C ARG A 204 -12.01 -10.05 -7.16
N HIS A 205 -11.62 -9.69 -5.93
CA HIS A 205 -11.00 -8.39 -5.63
C HIS A 205 -9.71 -8.20 -6.43
N PHE A 206 -8.81 -9.19 -6.45
CA PHE A 206 -7.57 -9.13 -7.24
C PHE A 206 -7.82 -9.02 -8.74
N ALA A 207 -8.79 -9.77 -9.28
CA ALA A 207 -9.16 -9.65 -10.69
C ALA A 207 -9.64 -8.23 -11.03
N MET A 208 -10.46 -7.63 -10.17
CA MET A 208 -10.92 -6.25 -10.31
C MET A 208 -9.75 -5.25 -10.27
N VAL A 209 -8.82 -5.37 -9.31
CA VAL A 209 -7.65 -4.47 -9.21
C VAL A 209 -6.76 -4.59 -10.45
N ARG A 210 -6.55 -5.80 -10.98
CA ARG A 210 -5.79 -6.01 -12.23
C ARG A 210 -6.47 -5.38 -13.45
N GLU A 211 -7.80 -5.41 -13.52
CA GLU A 211 -8.53 -4.76 -14.60
C GLU A 211 -8.46 -3.24 -14.48
N ASN A 212 -8.69 -2.71 -13.27
CA ASN A 212 -8.57 -1.27 -12.99
C ASN A 212 -7.16 -0.77 -13.31
N ARG A 213 -6.13 -1.59 -13.06
CA ARG A 213 -4.76 -1.32 -13.49
C ARG A 213 -4.65 -1.17 -15.00
N ARG A 214 -5.18 -2.11 -15.79
CA ARG A 214 -5.13 -2.03 -17.26
C ARG A 214 -5.81 -0.76 -17.78
N ILE A 215 -6.97 -0.41 -17.21
CA ILE A 215 -7.69 0.82 -17.53
C ILE A 215 -6.82 2.02 -17.21
N TRP A 216 -6.28 2.10 -15.99
CA TRP A 216 -5.42 3.20 -15.57
C TRP A 216 -4.20 3.37 -16.48
N GLN A 217 -3.50 2.29 -16.84
CA GLN A 217 -2.35 2.36 -17.75
C GLN A 217 -2.70 2.93 -19.13
N SER A 218 -3.91 2.62 -19.63
CA SER A 218 -4.39 3.14 -20.91
C SER A 218 -4.69 4.64 -20.85
N LEU A 219 -5.22 5.12 -19.72
CA LEU A 219 -5.60 6.52 -19.51
C LEU A 219 -4.41 7.39 -19.05
N HIS A 220 -3.44 6.80 -18.37
CA HIS A 220 -2.28 7.47 -17.74
C HIS A 220 -0.95 7.05 -18.37
N ALA A 221 -0.92 6.88 -19.70
CA ALA A 221 0.25 6.36 -20.42
C ALA A 221 1.54 7.15 -20.14
N LYS A 222 1.46 8.48 -19.94
CA LYS A 222 2.62 9.31 -19.60
C LYS A 222 3.22 8.95 -18.23
N GLU A 223 2.38 8.80 -17.21
CA GLU A 223 2.81 8.43 -15.86
C GLU A 223 3.33 7.00 -15.81
N SER A 224 2.61 6.06 -16.45
CA SER A 224 3.05 4.67 -16.59
C SER A 224 4.43 4.59 -17.25
N ASN A 225 4.66 5.34 -18.33
CA ASN A 225 5.95 5.38 -19.02
C ASN A 225 7.05 6.07 -18.20
N ALA A 226 6.74 7.10 -17.43
CA ALA A 226 7.69 7.74 -16.52
C ALA A 226 8.18 6.75 -15.46
N LEU A 227 7.28 6.01 -14.83
CA LEU A 227 7.63 5.00 -13.85
C LEU A 227 8.42 3.82 -14.46
N LYS A 228 8.06 3.35 -15.67
CA LYS A 228 8.84 2.33 -16.38
C LYS A 228 10.29 2.76 -16.56
N LYS A 229 10.55 4.03 -16.90
CA LYS A 229 11.92 4.56 -17.01
C LYS A 229 12.67 4.53 -15.67
N ILE A 230 12.00 4.87 -14.57
CA ILE A 230 12.58 4.78 -13.22
C ILE A 230 12.93 3.33 -12.89
N ALA A 231 12.02 2.39 -13.14
CA ALA A 231 12.25 0.96 -12.90
C ALA A 231 13.43 0.40 -13.71
N ILE A 232 13.51 0.72 -15.00
CA ILE A 232 14.63 0.33 -15.88
C ILE A 232 15.95 0.91 -15.35
N ALA A 233 15.98 2.21 -15.02
CA ALA A 233 17.16 2.84 -14.45
C ALA A 233 17.55 2.24 -13.08
N ALA A 234 16.58 1.75 -12.33
CA ALA A 234 16.77 1.04 -11.08
C ALA A 234 17.19 -0.42 -11.26
N GLY A 235 17.29 -0.93 -12.49
CA GLY A 235 17.73 -2.28 -12.83
C GLY A 235 16.64 -3.35 -12.73
N HIS A 236 15.39 -2.97 -12.98
CA HIS A 236 14.25 -3.88 -13.14
C HIS A 236 13.82 -3.89 -14.61
N ASP A 237 13.30 -5.02 -15.09
CA ASP A 237 12.72 -5.10 -16.43
C ASP A 237 11.18 -5.20 -16.33
N PRO A 238 10.46 -4.09 -16.58
CA PRO A 238 9.00 -4.08 -16.49
C PRO A 238 8.32 -5.00 -17.52
N LEU A 239 9.02 -5.39 -18.59
CA LEU A 239 8.46 -6.23 -19.66
C LEU A 239 8.51 -7.72 -19.30
N LEU A 240 9.41 -8.16 -18.41
CA LEU A 240 9.43 -9.54 -17.90
C LEU A 240 8.25 -9.87 -16.98
N SER A 241 7.56 -8.85 -16.46
CA SER A 241 6.42 -9.01 -15.55
C SER A 241 5.06 -9.20 -16.26
N ALA A 242 5.01 -9.09 -17.60
CA ALA A 242 3.75 -9.15 -18.34
C ALA A 242 3.37 -10.55 -18.85
N ASN A 243 4.27 -11.54 -18.77
CA ASN A 243 4.09 -12.99 -18.94
C ASN A 243 5.46 -13.57 -19.34
N ASP A 244 6.18 -14.27 -18.45
CA ASP A 244 7.16 -15.34 -18.80
C ASP A 244 7.83 -15.96 -17.55
N VAL A 245 7.04 -16.56 -16.65
CA VAL A 245 7.55 -17.54 -15.67
C VAL A 245 7.02 -18.95 -15.98
N THR A 246 6.93 -19.30 -17.26
CA THR A 246 6.64 -20.68 -17.71
C THR A 246 7.67 -21.24 -18.69
N ALA A 247 8.88 -20.67 -18.80
CA ALA A 247 9.88 -21.15 -19.78
C ALA A 247 11.31 -21.40 -19.28
N THR A 248 11.62 -21.27 -17.98
CA THR A 248 13.02 -21.46 -17.49
C THR A 248 13.22 -22.53 -16.42
N ALA A 249 12.22 -23.38 -16.16
CA ALA A 249 12.34 -24.53 -15.26
C ALA A 249 12.37 -25.90 -15.96
N VAL A 250 12.55 -25.96 -17.29
CA VAL A 250 12.69 -27.20 -18.06
C VAL A 250 13.98 -27.19 -18.87
N ASN A 251 15.14 -27.08 -18.20
CA ASN A 251 16.43 -27.48 -18.79
C ASN A 251 17.57 -27.62 -17.77
N ALA A 252 17.27 -28.06 -16.55
CA ALA A 252 18.27 -28.52 -15.59
C ALA A 252 17.92 -29.94 -15.13
N GLY A 253 17.90 -30.88 -16.09
CA GLY A 253 17.45 -32.24 -15.85
C GLY A 253 17.92 -33.22 -16.93
N ARG A 254 19.21 -33.19 -17.29
CA ARG A 254 19.87 -34.30 -18.00
C ARG A 254 21.37 -34.22 -17.84
N VAL A 255 21.88 -34.77 -16.73
CA VAL A 255 23.20 -35.40 -16.74
C VAL A 255 22.96 -36.90 -16.56
N VAL A 256 23.45 -37.60 -17.56
CA VAL A 256 23.31 -39.02 -17.85
C VAL A 256 24.06 -39.85 -16.80
N ARG A 257 23.50 -41.02 -16.46
CA ARG A 257 24.15 -42.09 -15.70
C ARG A 257 25.35 -42.65 -16.45
#